data_AF-A0A8J5FEB9-F1
#
_entry.id   AF-A0A8J5FEB9-F1
#
_cell.length_a   1.000
_cell.length_b   1.000
_cell.length_c   1.000
_cell.angle_alpha   90.00
_cell.angle_beta   90.00
_cell.angle_gamma   90.00
#
_symmetry.space_group_name_H-M   'P 1'
#
loop_
_entity.id
_entity.type
_entity.pdbx_description
1 polymer ?
#
loop_
_entity_poly.entity_id
_entity_poly.type
_entity_poly.pdbx_seq_one_letter_code
_entity_poly.pdbx_strand_id
1 'polypeptide(L)'
;MDCQKLSLEACTHAAQNERLPLRVIVQVLFFEQLQLRTSVAGCLLVADNLDGSRPLRECTSMKEEIEKLEQMQQPSPDSRASTAPMEVDAFSRACSQVSVLFRCLGVAFKFAEMDYVAKVEDLSEASKSISTLNNLLEIDIQQDCVRRGGSHSRNLLRVKRGLDMVKVLFEQILQKDGNSLRDPASVAYAKVFAPHHGWAIRKAVAAGMYALPSKAQLLRKLNEDEASARTYMQTYIICSGPVINSIEDLFNVRQLGIDW
;
A
#
# COMPACT_ATOMS: atom_id res chain seq x y z
N MET A 1 -31.33 -19.78 -0.32
CA MET A 1 -30.67 -18.90 -1.30
C MET A 1 -29.37 -19.59 -1.66
N ASP A 2 -29.11 -19.82 -2.93
CA ASP A 2 -27.91 -20.54 -3.38
C ASP A 2 -26.77 -19.53 -3.60
N CYS A 3 -25.96 -19.30 -2.57
CA CYS A 3 -24.89 -18.28 -2.60
C CYS A 3 -23.79 -18.61 -3.62
N GLN A 4 -23.70 -19.87 -4.09
CA GLN A 4 -22.74 -20.29 -5.11
C GLN A 4 -23.08 -19.75 -6.50
N LYS A 5 -24.32 -19.33 -6.72
CA LYS A 5 -24.81 -18.79 -8.01
C LYS A 5 -24.88 -17.27 -8.04
N LEU A 6 -24.51 -16.60 -6.95
CA LEU A 6 -24.55 -15.14 -6.86
C LEU A 6 -23.26 -14.53 -7.40
N SER A 7 -23.38 -13.42 -8.12
CA SER A 7 -22.24 -12.59 -8.46
C SER A 7 -21.68 -11.91 -7.20
N LEU A 8 -20.42 -11.50 -7.25
CA LEU A 8 -19.76 -10.79 -6.14
C LEU A 8 -20.53 -9.52 -5.73
N GLU A 9 -21.09 -8.78 -6.69
CA GLU A 9 -21.94 -7.61 -6.43
C GLU A 9 -23.26 -7.99 -5.74
N ALA A 10 -23.87 -9.11 -6.13
CA ALA A 10 -25.10 -9.60 -5.50
C ALA A 10 -24.85 -10.06 -4.05
N CYS A 11 -23.71 -10.69 -3.79
CA CYS A 11 -23.26 -11.02 -2.43
C CYS A 11 -23.03 -9.75 -1.60
N THR A 12 -22.33 -8.75 -2.15
CA THR A 12 -22.05 -7.48 -1.47
C THR A 12 -23.35 -6.74 -1.13
N HIS A 13 -24.30 -6.67 -2.07
CA HIS A 13 -25.60 -6.04 -1.85
C HIS A 13 -26.46 -6.81 -0.83
N ALA A 14 -26.41 -8.15 -0.84
CA ALA A 14 -27.10 -8.97 0.15
C ALA A 14 -26.50 -8.84 1.56
N ALA A 15 -25.18 -8.77 1.68
CA ALA A 15 -24.49 -8.60 2.96
C ALA A 15 -24.77 -7.24 3.63
N GLN A 16 -25.16 -6.23 2.85
CA GLN A 16 -25.50 -4.89 3.33
C GLN A 16 -27.01 -4.70 3.59
N ASN A 17 -27.83 -5.71 3.29
CA ASN A 17 -29.28 -5.59 3.39
C ASN A 17 -29.81 -5.98 4.78
N GLU A 18 -30.11 -4.96 5.60
CA GLU A 18 -30.62 -5.12 6.97
C GLU A 18 -32.02 -5.78 7.05
N ARG A 19 -32.75 -5.88 5.93
CA ARG A 19 -34.07 -6.53 5.87
C ARG A 19 -33.97 -8.03 5.62
N LEU A 20 -32.79 -8.57 5.31
CA LEU A 20 -32.62 -10.00 5.10
C LEU A 20 -32.55 -10.74 6.44
N PRO A 21 -33.09 -11.97 6.52
CA PRO A 21 -32.94 -12.81 7.70
C PRO A 21 -31.45 -13.03 8.02
N LEU A 22 -31.05 -12.93 9.29
CA LEU A 22 -29.68 -13.15 9.78
C LEU A 22 -29.02 -14.41 9.19
N ARG A 23 -29.77 -15.51 9.04
CA ARG A 23 -29.29 -16.76 8.44
C ARG A 23 -28.75 -16.59 7.00
N VAL A 24 -29.32 -15.67 6.23
CA VAL A 24 -28.93 -15.41 4.83
C VAL A 24 -27.67 -14.56 4.78
N ILE A 25 -27.59 -13.54 5.64
CA ILE A 25 -26.41 -12.68 5.77
C ILE A 25 -25.20 -13.52 6.20
N VAL A 26 -25.37 -14.40 7.19
CA VAL A 26 -24.31 -15.32 7.65
C VAL A 26 -23.88 -16.28 6.53
N GLN A 27 -24.81 -16.78 5.70
CA GLN A 27 -24.47 -17.65 4.57
C GLN A 27 -23.67 -16.94 3.48
N VAL A 28 -24.01 -15.68 3.17
CA VAL A 28 -23.26 -14.86 2.21
C VAL A 28 -21.87 -14.55 2.74
N LEU A 29 -21.75 -14.12 4.00
CA LEU A 29 -20.46 -13.86 4.65
C LEU A 29 -19.60 -15.13 4.76
N PHE A 30 -20.21 -16.28 5.04
CA PHE A 30 -19.50 -17.57 5.09
C PHE A 30 -19.03 -18.02 3.71
N PHE A 31 -19.80 -17.76 2.66
CA PHE A 31 -19.38 -18.07 1.29
C PHE A 31 -18.23 -17.17 0.83
N GLU A 32 -18.28 -15.87 1.11
CA GLU A 32 -17.13 -14.97 0.91
C GLU A 32 -15.92 -15.42 1.74
N GLN A 33 -16.13 -15.85 3.00
CA GLN A 33 -15.08 -16.41 3.84
C GLN A 33 -14.49 -17.70 3.25
N LEU A 34 -15.29 -18.55 2.59
CA LEU A 34 -14.83 -19.79 1.97
C LEU A 34 -14.01 -19.52 0.70
N GLN A 35 -14.42 -18.56 -0.12
CA GLN A 35 -13.61 -18.07 -1.25
C GLN A 35 -12.27 -17.50 -0.76
N LEU A 36 -12.31 -16.66 0.28
CA LEU A 36 -11.11 -16.15 0.94
C LEU A 36 -10.23 -17.28 1.50
N ARG A 37 -10.80 -18.30 2.16
CA ARG A 37 -10.06 -19.43 2.73
C ARG A 37 -9.37 -20.28 1.65
N THR A 38 -9.98 -20.41 0.48
CA THR A 38 -9.42 -21.19 -0.63
C THR A 38 -8.21 -20.47 -1.23
N SER A 39 -8.26 -19.14 -1.34
CA SER A 39 -7.10 -18.30 -1.68
C SER A 39 -6.02 -18.32 -0.59
N VAL A 40 -6.39 -18.37 0.70
CA VAL A 40 -5.47 -18.47 1.85
C VAL A 40 -4.77 -19.83 1.93
N ALA A 41 -5.44 -20.94 1.62
CA ALA A 41 -4.86 -22.28 1.67
C ALA A 41 -3.78 -22.51 0.60
N GLY A 42 -3.99 -21.98 -0.63
CA GLY A 42 -2.93 -21.99 -1.66
C GLY A 42 -1.73 -21.10 -1.30
N CYS A 43 -1.96 -20.12 -0.43
CA CYS A 43 -0.98 -19.13 0.01
C CYS A 43 -0.09 -19.58 1.18
N LEU A 44 -0.52 -20.56 1.99
CA LEU A 44 0.22 -21.06 3.15
C LEU A 44 1.45 -21.88 2.75
N LEU A 45 1.41 -22.52 1.58
CA LEU A 45 2.50 -23.36 1.05
C LEU A 45 3.71 -22.55 0.52
N VAL A 46 3.54 -21.25 0.28
CA VAL A 46 4.59 -20.37 -0.31
C VAL A 46 5.43 -19.68 0.78
N ALA A 47 4.93 -19.58 2.02
CA ALA A 47 5.54 -18.78 3.08
C ALA A 47 6.80 -19.41 3.73
N ASP A 48 7.10 -20.67 3.44
CA ASP A 48 8.19 -21.41 4.10
C ASP A 48 9.58 -21.23 3.43
N ASN A 49 9.71 -20.39 2.39
CA ASN A 49 10.97 -20.19 1.67
C ASN A 49 11.38 -18.71 1.61
N LEU A 50 11.86 -18.13 2.71
CA LEU A 50 12.49 -16.80 2.71
C LEU A 50 13.97 -16.90 3.10
N ASP A 51 14.81 -16.59 2.13
CA ASP A 51 16.28 -16.48 2.17
C ASP A 51 16.75 -15.26 3.00
N GLY A 52 17.97 -15.34 3.53
CA GLY A 52 18.50 -14.61 4.69
C GLY A 52 18.93 -13.14 4.52
N SER A 53 18.26 -12.34 3.68
CA SER A 53 18.54 -10.90 3.51
C SER A 53 17.71 -10.03 4.46
N ARG A 54 18.28 -8.92 4.99
CA ARG A 54 17.66 -8.07 6.04
C ARG A 54 16.71 -7.00 5.44
N PRO A 55 15.38 -7.06 5.67
CA PRO A 55 14.39 -6.21 4.99
C PRO A 55 14.51 -4.70 5.21
N LEU A 56 14.87 -4.26 6.43
CA LEU A 56 14.94 -2.82 6.73
C LEU A 56 16.23 -2.17 6.21
N ARG A 57 17.27 -2.94 5.91
CA ARG A 57 18.46 -2.43 5.21
C ARG A 57 18.14 -2.09 3.75
N GLU A 58 17.19 -2.76 3.12
CA GLU A 58 16.74 -2.38 1.77
C GLU A 58 15.98 -1.04 1.78
N CYS A 59 15.32 -0.67 2.88
CA CYS A 59 14.81 0.70 3.06
C CYS A 59 15.91 1.77 3.08
N THR A 60 17.17 1.43 3.37
CA THR A 60 18.30 2.39 3.24
C THR A 60 18.73 2.61 1.79
N SER A 61 18.44 1.69 0.88
CA SER A 61 18.57 1.95 -0.56
C SER A 61 17.61 3.04 -1.02
N MET A 62 16.42 3.09 -0.42
CA MET A 62 15.46 4.18 -0.62
C MET A 62 16.00 5.52 -0.09
N LYS A 63 16.76 5.50 1.02
CA LYS A 63 17.48 6.67 1.50
C LYS A 63 18.54 7.13 0.49
N GLU A 64 19.32 6.23 -0.10
CA GLU A 64 20.31 6.61 -1.12
C GLU A 64 19.66 7.13 -2.42
N GLU A 65 18.53 6.56 -2.82
CA GLU A 65 17.76 6.97 -3.99
C GLU A 65 17.05 8.32 -3.74
N ILE A 66 16.58 8.55 -2.51
CA ILE A 66 15.97 9.82 -2.08
C ILE A 66 17.03 10.89 -1.80
N GLU A 67 18.20 10.55 -1.24
CA GLU A 67 19.35 11.46 -1.12
C GLU A 67 19.88 11.85 -2.51
N LYS A 68 19.83 10.96 -3.52
CA LYS A 68 20.09 11.33 -4.93
C LYS A 68 19.03 12.30 -5.47
N LEU A 69 17.77 12.14 -5.08
CA LEU A 69 16.69 13.09 -5.43
C LEU A 69 16.85 14.44 -4.69
N GLU A 70 17.34 14.43 -3.44
CA GLU A 70 17.56 15.62 -2.59
C GLU A 70 18.86 16.37 -2.94
N GLN A 71 19.95 15.68 -3.34
CA GLN A 71 21.21 16.33 -3.78
C GLN A 71 21.04 17.10 -5.09
N MET A 72 20.01 16.80 -5.89
CA MET A 72 19.59 17.62 -7.03
C MET A 72 18.83 18.90 -6.64
N GLN A 73 18.54 19.12 -5.34
CA GLN A 73 17.77 20.24 -4.80
C GLN A 73 18.62 21.23 -3.97
N GLN A 74 19.89 21.47 -4.32
CA GLN A 74 20.53 22.70 -3.82
C GLN A 74 19.83 23.92 -4.45
N PRO A 75 19.32 24.87 -3.64
CA PRO A 75 18.58 26.01 -4.15
C PRO A 75 19.54 27.04 -4.75
N SER A 76 19.61 27.09 -6.08
CA SER A 76 20.04 28.29 -6.79
C SER A 76 18.98 29.39 -6.58
N PRO A 77 19.34 30.65 -6.30
CA PRO A 77 18.38 31.66 -5.85
C PRO A 77 17.36 32.14 -6.90
N ASP A 78 17.44 31.64 -8.14
CA ASP A 78 16.87 32.35 -9.31
C ASP A 78 16.09 31.48 -10.32
N SER A 79 15.61 30.29 -9.96
CA SER A 79 14.76 29.50 -10.86
C SER A 79 13.51 28.98 -10.17
N ARG A 80 12.35 29.23 -10.79
CA ARG A 80 11.10 28.50 -10.54
C ARG A 80 11.46 27.00 -10.55
N ALA A 81 11.36 26.36 -9.38
CA ALA A 81 11.87 25.03 -9.14
C ALA A 81 11.24 24.02 -10.11
N SER A 82 11.94 23.75 -11.22
CA SER A 82 11.68 22.59 -12.05
C SER A 82 12.36 21.43 -11.34
N THR A 83 11.62 20.77 -10.45
CA THR A 83 12.03 19.48 -9.87
C THR A 83 12.38 18.52 -11.01
N ALA A 84 13.53 17.86 -10.94
CA ALA A 84 13.91 16.84 -11.91
C ALA A 84 12.78 15.80 -12.03
N PRO A 85 12.43 15.34 -13.25
CA PRO A 85 11.35 14.38 -13.42
C PRO A 85 11.66 13.07 -12.69
N MET A 86 10.69 12.56 -11.92
CA MET A 86 10.82 11.25 -11.27
C MET A 86 10.72 10.13 -12.31
N GLU A 87 11.78 9.33 -12.44
CA GLU A 87 11.83 8.18 -13.35
C GLU A 87 10.96 7.02 -12.83
N VAL A 88 10.20 6.37 -13.72
CA VAL A 88 9.29 5.26 -13.38
C VAL A 88 10.10 4.07 -12.84
N ASP A 89 11.24 3.78 -13.46
CA ASP A 89 12.12 2.64 -13.13
C ASP A 89 12.71 2.74 -11.72
N ALA A 90 13.25 3.91 -11.36
CA ALA A 90 13.74 4.18 -10.02
C ALA A 90 12.59 4.12 -8.99
N PHE A 91 11.45 4.74 -9.30
CA PHE A 91 10.28 4.73 -8.43
C PHE A 91 9.75 3.32 -8.16
N SER A 92 9.57 2.49 -9.21
CA SER A 92 9.04 1.13 -9.05
C SER A 92 10.01 0.23 -8.29
N ARG A 93 11.33 0.35 -8.52
CA ARG A 93 12.34 -0.37 -7.75
C ARG A 93 12.28 0.00 -6.27
N ALA A 94 12.27 1.29 -5.93
CA ALA A 94 12.14 1.74 -4.55
C ALA A 94 10.85 1.20 -3.89
N CYS A 95 9.72 1.27 -4.60
CA CYS A 95 8.43 0.79 -4.11
C CYS A 95 8.39 -0.73 -3.90
N SER A 96 9.15 -1.51 -4.68
CA SER A 96 9.22 -2.97 -4.52
C SER A 96 9.79 -3.38 -3.16
N GLN A 97 10.73 -2.58 -2.61
CA GLN A 97 11.33 -2.84 -1.29
C GLN A 97 10.32 -2.65 -0.14
N VAL A 98 9.33 -1.76 -0.32
CA VAL A 98 8.26 -1.54 0.67
C VAL A 98 7.33 -2.75 0.80
N SER A 99 7.24 -3.59 -0.23
CA SER A 99 6.37 -4.78 -0.22
C SER A 99 6.64 -5.72 0.96
N VAL A 100 7.91 -5.82 1.38
CA VAL A 100 8.33 -6.67 2.51
C VAL A 100 7.67 -6.24 3.81
N LEU A 101 7.40 -4.94 4.00
CA LEU A 101 6.74 -4.43 5.19
C LEU A 101 5.29 -4.90 5.31
N PHE A 102 4.56 -4.94 4.18
CA PHE A 102 3.19 -5.47 4.16
C PHE A 102 3.16 -6.96 4.52
N ARG A 103 4.15 -7.74 4.06
CA ARG A 103 4.32 -9.16 4.42
C ARG A 103 4.49 -9.37 5.91
N CYS A 104 5.25 -8.50 6.58
CA CYS A 104 5.56 -8.64 8.00
C CYS A 104 4.33 -8.43 8.92
N LEU A 105 3.30 -7.70 8.45
CA LEU A 105 2.05 -7.44 9.18
C LEU A 105 1.13 -8.67 9.29
N GLY A 106 1.50 -9.79 8.67
CA GLY A 106 0.83 -11.08 8.85
C GLY A 106 -0.35 -11.31 7.91
N VAL A 107 -1.01 -12.46 8.09
CA VAL A 107 -1.96 -13.02 7.12
C VAL A 107 -3.15 -12.11 6.79
N ALA A 108 -3.58 -11.27 7.74
CA ALA A 108 -4.66 -10.32 7.53
C ALA A 108 -4.32 -9.24 6.48
N PHE A 109 -3.04 -8.96 6.28
CA PHE A 109 -2.56 -7.94 5.35
C PHE A 109 -2.04 -8.52 4.04
N LYS A 110 -2.12 -9.85 3.86
CA LYS A 110 -1.68 -10.51 2.62
C LYS A 110 -2.42 -9.98 1.38
N PHE A 111 -3.71 -9.66 1.50
CA PHE A 111 -4.46 -9.07 0.39
C PHE A 111 -3.98 -7.66 0.04
N ALA A 112 -3.59 -6.87 1.05
CA ALA A 112 -3.00 -5.56 0.84
C ALA A 112 -1.60 -5.66 0.22
N GLU A 113 -0.79 -6.62 0.65
CA GLU A 113 0.51 -6.94 0.03
C GLU A 113 0.31 -7.30 -1.45
N MET A 114 -0.59 -8.23 -1.77
CA MET A 114 -0.82 -8.68 -3.14
C MET A 114 -1.33 -7.57 -4.05
N ASP A 115 -2.28 -6.74 -3.59
CA ASP A 115 -2.74 -5.59 -4.37
C ASP A 115 -1.59 -4.60 -4.58
N TYR A 116 -0.83 -4.25 -3.53
CA TYR A 116 0.31 -3.34 -3.66
C TYR A 116 1.39 -3.87 -4.64
N VAL A 117 1.81 -5.13 -4.47
CA VAL A 117 2.85 -5.76 -5.30
C VAL A 117 2.44 -5.77 -6.77
N ALA A 118 1.23 -6.21 -7.08
CA ALA A 118 0.76 -6.25 -8.47
C ALA A 118 0.76 -4.85 -9.14
N LYS A 119 0.55 -3.78 -8.36
CA LYS A 119 0.60 -2.40 -8.85
C LYS A 119 2.02 -1.90 -9.06
N VAL A 120 2.95 -2.29 -8.18
CA VAL A 120 4.37 -1.98 -8.35
C VAL A 120 4.95 -2.73 -9.55
N GLU A 121 4.59 -4.00 -9.75
CA GLU A 121 5.02 -4.80 -10.89
C GLU A 121 4.52 -4.21 -12.22
N ASP A 122 3.27 -3.74 -12.28
CA ASP A 122 2.73 -3.03 -13.43
C ASP A 122 3.55 -1.77 -13.79
N LEU A 123 3.91 -0.96 -12.78
CA LEU A 123 4.76 0.22 -13.00
C LEU A 123 6.18 -0.16 -13.41
N SER A 124 6.72 -1.24 -12.84
CA SER A 124 8.04 -1.77 -13.22
C SER A 124 8.07 -2.34 -14.63
N GLU A 125 6.94 -2.85 -15.15
CA GLU A 125 6.84 -3.26 -16.55
C GLU A 125 6.73 -2.03 -17.45
N ALA A 126 5.90 -1.06 -17.08
CA ALA A 126 5.72 0.20 -17.81
C ALA A 126 7.04 0.98 -17.96
N SER A 127 7.93 0.92 -16.96
CA SER A 127 9.21 1.62 -16.94
C SER A 127 10.15 1.25 -18.10
N LYS A 128 9.96 0.08 -18.72
CA LYS A 128 10.72 -0.34 -19.90
C LYS A 128 10.48 0.53 -21.13
N SER A 129 9.35 1.25 -21.17
CA SER A 129 8.92 2.06 -22.31
C SER A 129 8.54 3.50 -21.94
N ILE A 130 8.34 3.79 -20.66
CA ILE A 130 7.94 5.10 -20.16
C ILE A 130 9.00 5.57 -19.16
N SER A 131 9.69 6.66 -19.49
CA SER A 131 10.81 7.17 -18.69
C SER A 131 10.34 7.77 -17.37
N THR A 132 9.42 8.73 -17.40
CA THR A 132 9.05 9.53 -16.21
C THR A 132 7.60 9.31 -15.78
N LEU A 133 7.31 9.53 -14.49
CA LEU A 133 5.93 9.55 -13.97
C LEU A 133 5.06 10.62 -14.66
N ASN A 134 5.67 11.73 -15.12
CA ASN A 134 4.98 12.72 -15.94
C ASN A 134 4.49 12.11 -17.25
N ASN A 135 5.38 11.43 -18.01
CA ASN A 135 5.02 10.80 -19.27
C ASN A 135 3.95 9.70 -19.07
N LEU A 136 4.05 8.95 -17.97
CA LEU A 136 3.09 7.94 -17.59
C LEU A 136 1.67 8.51 -17.46
N LEU A 137 1.51 9.66 -16.80
CA LEU A 137 0.22 10.36 -16.71
C LEU A 137 -0.22 10.96 -18.04
N GLU A 138 0.68 11.61 -18.79
CA GLU A 138 0.32 12.21 -20.09
C GLU A 138 -0.23 11.17 -21.08
N ILE A 139 0.35 9.96 -21.10
CA ILE A 139 -0.13 8.86 -21.94
C ILE A 139 -1.57 8.48 -21.55
N ASP A 140 -1.84 8.29 -20.25
CA ASP A 140 -3.17 7.89 -19.77
C ASP A 140 -4.22 9.01 -19.94
N ILE A 141 -3.81 10.28 -19.90
CA ILE A 141 -4.66 11.44 -20.20
C ILE A 141 -5.03 11.44 -21.68
N GLN A 142 -4.05 11.29 -22.57
CA GLN A 142 -4.28 11.25 -24.02
C GLN A 142 -5.17 10.07 -24.43
N GLN A 143 -5.11 8.96 -23.70
CA GLN A 143 -5.93 7.78 -23.93
C GLN A 143 -7.29 7.80 -23.22
N ASP A 144 -7.60 8.86 -22.46
CA ASP A 144 -8.80 8.96 -21.62
C ASP A 144 -9.02 7.72 -20.73
N CYS A 145 -7.95 7.30 -20.05
CA CYS A 145 -7.93 6.08 -19.25
C CYS A 145 -7.40 6.27 -17.82
N VAL A 146 -7.07 7.49 -17.40
CA VAL A 146 -6.50 7.82 -16.06
C VAL A 146 -7.17 7.05 -14.91
N ARG A 147 -8.51 7.02 -14.85
CA ARG A 147 -9.27 6.38 -13.75
C ARG A 147 -9.65 4.92 -14.01
N ARG A 148 -9.37 4.41 -15.21
CA ARG A 148 -9.76 3.08 -15.65
C ARG A 148 -9.07 2.01 -14.80
N GLY A 149 -9.77 0.92 -14.51
CA GLY A 149 -9.16 -0.21 -13.81
C GLY A 149 -7.96 -0.73 -14.60
N GLY A 150 -6.79 -0.74 -13.97
CA GLY A 150 -5.54 -1.23 -14.58
C GLY A 150 -4.68 -0.16 -15.24
N SER A 151 -5.14 1.09 -15.39
CA SER A 151 -4.28 2.17 -15.91
C SER A 151 -3.08 2.42 -15.00
N HIS A 152 -1.98 2.86 -15.60
CA HIS A 152 -0.74 3.11 -14.87
C HIS A 152 -0.92 4.26 -13.86
N SER A 153 -1.68 5.30 -14.21
CA SER A 153 -2.01 6.42 -13.32
C SER A 153 -2.80 5.96 -12.10
N ARG A 154 -3.79 5.07 -12.28
CA ARG A 154 -4.54 4.50 -11.15
C ARG A 154 -3.65 3.62 -10.29
N ASN A 155 -2.76 2.84 -10.91
CA ASN A 155 -1.85 1.98 -10.18
C ASN A 155 -0.82 2.82 -9.38
N LEU A 156 -0.30 3.92 -9.96
CA LEU A 156 0.54 4.89 -9.28
C LEU A 156 -0.15 5.49 -8.05
N LEU A 157 -1.42 5.90 -8.17
CA LEU A 157 -2.17 6.44 -7.04
C LEU A 157 -2.37 5.40 -5.92
N ARG A 158 -2.57 4.13 -6.27
CA ARG A 158 -2.64 3.03 -5.29
C ARG A 158 -1.30 2.78 -4.59
N VAL A 159 -0.20 2.75 -5.35
CA VAL A 159 1.16 2.60 -4.79
C VAL A 159 1.47 3.77 -3.85
N LYS A 160 1.16 5.02 -4.25
CA LYS A 160 1.30 6.21 -3.39
C LYS A 160 0.57 6.05 -2.06
N ARG A 161 -0.69 5.57 -2.07
CA ARG A 161 -1.46 5.30 -0.84
C ARG A 161 -0.81 4.20 0.01
N GLY A 162 -0.22 3.18 -0.60
CA GLY A 162 0.58 2.18 0.08
C GLY A 162 1.78 2.79 0.82
N LEU A 163 2.53 3.68 0.17
CA LEU A 163 3.64 4.39 0.78
C LEU A 163 3.21 5.23 1.99
N ASP A 164 2.11 5.98 1.82
CA ASP A 164 1.54 6.85 2.86
C ASP A 164 1.00 6.03 4.04
N MET A 165 0.39 4.86 3.80
CA MET A 165 -0.03 3.96 4.86
C MET A 165 1.15 3.53 5.73
N VAL A 166 2.27 3.13 5.12
CA VAL A 166 3.48 2.72 5.85
C VAL A 166 4.07 3.90 6.62
N LYS A 167 4.09 5.10 6.02
CA LYS A 167 4.58 6.33 6.66
C LYS A 167 3.78 6.63 7.93
N VAL A 168 2.46 6.67 7.83
CA VAL A 168 1.57 6.94 8.97
C VAL A 168 1.65 5.81 10.00
N LEU A 169 1.75 4.55 9.58
CA LEU A 169 1.93 3.42 10.50
C LEU A 169 3.21 3.59 11.32
N PHE A 170 4.32 3.94 10.69
CA PHE A 170 5.59 4.19 11.39
C PHE A 170 5.52 5.40 12.31
N GLU A 171 4.89 6.50 11.89
CA GLU A 171 4.63 7.65 12.78
C GLU A 171 3.89 7.21 14.04
N GLN A 172 2.86 6.38 13.89
CA GLN A 172 2.07 5.88 15.02
C GLN A 172 2.83 4.88 15.91
N ILE A 173 3.64 3.98 15.33
CA ILE A 173 4.49 3.05 16.10
C ILE A 173 5.52 3.81 16.93
N LEU A 174 6.06 4.91 16.40
CA LEU A 174 7.07 5.72 17.10
C LEU A 174 6.48 6.61 18.20
N GLN A 175 5.19 6.96 18.10
CA GLN A 175 4.47 7.77 19.08
C GLN A 175 3.86 6.96 20.23
N LYS A 176 3.47 5.71 19.97
CA LYS A 176 2.81 4.87 20.98
C LYS A 176 3.80 3.92 21.66
N ASP A 177 3.82 3.99 22.98
CA ASP A 177 4.46 2.96 23.80
C ASP A 177 3.64 1.66 23.81
N GLY A 178 4.33 0.54 23.99
CA GLY A 178 3.73 -0.77 24.16
C GLY A 178 3.95 -1.74 22.99
N ASN A 179 3.39 -2.94 23.16
CA ASN A 179 3.68 -4.07 22.29
C ASN A 179 2.58 -4.36 21.25
N SER A 180 1.48 -3.60 21.25
CA SER A 180 0.35 -3.80 20.34
C SER A 180 0.48 -2.94 19.09
N LEU A 181 0.34 -3.54 17.90
CA LEU A 181 0.29 -2.82 16.62
C LEU A 181 -1.14 -2.48 16.18
N ARG A 182 -2.16 -2.97 16.89
CA ARG A 182 -3.56 -2.78 16.52
C ARG A 182 -3.93 -1.31 16.42
N ASP A 183 -3.57 -0.55 17.44
CA ASP A 183 -3.87 0.87 17.53
C ASP A 183 -3.15 1.68 16.43
N PRO A 184 -1.81 1.58 16.28
CA PRO A 184 -1.10 2.20 15.17
C PRO A 184 -1.68 1.86 13.79
N ALA A 185 -1.94 0.58 13.53
CA ALA A 185 -2.47 0.13 12.24
C ALA A 185 -3.91 0.61 11.99
N SER A 186 -4.74 0.67 13.03
CA SER A 186 -6.12 1.16 12.91
C SER A 186 -6.15 2.65 12.57
N VAL A 187 -5.31 3.46 13.22
CA VAL A 187 -5.20 4.90 12.93
C VAL A 187 -4.68 5.13 11.52
N ALA A 188 -3.60 4.44 11.13
CA ALA A 188 -3.04 4.56 9.80
C ALA A 188 -4.04 4.17 8.71
N TYR A 189 -4.75 3.06 8.89
CA TYR A 189 -5.78 2.62 7.95
C TYR A 189 -6.93 3.62 7.84
N ALA A 190 -7.43 4.10 8.98
CA ALA A 190 -8.53 5.07 9.03
C ALA A 190 -8.18 6.37 8.28
N LYS A 191 -6.93 6.81 8.37
CA LYS A 191 -6.45 8.02 7.71
C LYS A 191 -6.24 7.83 6.21
N VAL A 192 -5.58 6.74 5.80
CA VAL A 192 -5.06 6.61 4.42
C VAL A 192 -5.99 5.83 3.50
N PHE A 193 -6.56 4.73 3.99
CA PHE A 193 -7.27 3.77 3.13
C PHE A 193 -8.78 3.76 3.33
N ALA A 194 -9.27 3.99 4.55
CA ALA A 194 -10.69 3.95 4.83
C ALA A 194 -11.55 4.91 3.96
N PRO A 195 -11.08 6.12 3.59
CA PRO A 195 -11.83 6.99 2.68
C PRO A 195 -12.08 6.39 1.29
N HIS A 196 -11.20 5.50 0.82
CA HIS A 196 -11.24 4.93 -0.53
C HIS A 196 -11.76 3.49 -0.57
N HIS A 197 -12.10 2.92 0.58
CA HIS A 197 -12.59 1.55 0.69
C HIS A 197 -14.08 1.51 1.00
N GLY A 198 -14.82 0.66 0.29
CA GLY A 198 -16.22 0.37 0.58
C GLY A 198 -16.41 -0.29 1.95
N TRP A 199 -17.67 -0.28 2.44
CA TRP A 199 -18.01 -0.80 3.77
C TRP A 199 -17.50 -2.21 4.05
N ALA A 200 -17.63 -3.13 3.07
CA ALA A 200 -17.24 -4.53 3.23
C ALA A 200 -15.72 -4.66 3.49
N ILE A 201 -14.89 -3.94 2.72
CA ILE A 201 -13.44 -3.94 2.91
C ILE A 201 -13.08 -3.35 4.27
N ARG A 202 -13.72 -2.25 4.70
CA ARG A 202 -13.48 -1.68 6.04
C ARG A 202 -13.78 -2.65 7.17
N LYS A 203 -14.85 -3.44 7.05
CA LYS A 203 -15.20 -4.48 8.04
C LYS A 203 -14.21 -5.64 8.03
N ALA A 204 -13.80 -6.11 6.84
CA ALA A 204 -12.79 -7.15 6.71
C ALA A 204 -11.45 -6.73 7.35
N VAL A 205 -11.01 -5.48 7.09
CA VAL A 205 -9.81 -4.92 7.71
C VAL A 205 -9.94 -4.83 9.22
N ALA A 206 -11.05 -4.32 9.75
CA ALA A 206 -11.28 -4.22 11.19
C ALA A 206 -11.22 -5.60 11.90
N ALA A 207 -11.73 -6.65 11.25
CA ALA A 207 -11.59 -8.02 11.75
C ALA A 207 -10.15 -8.53 11.64
N GLY A 208 -9.46 -8.23 10.54
CA GLY A 208 -8.06 -8.59 10.30
C GLY A 208 -7.08 -8.00 11.33
N MET A 209 -7.40 -6.85 11.92
CA MET A 209 -6.57 -6.21 12.95
C MET A 209 -6.30 -7.09 14.18
N TYR A 210 -7.14 -8.10 14.46
CA TYR A 210 -6.92 -9.05 15.55
C TYR A 210 -5.85 -10.10 15.25
N ALA A 211 -5.46 -10.26 13.99
CA ALA A 211 -4.40 -11.18 13.55
C ALA A 211 -3.04 -10.49 13.35
N LEU A 212 -2.95 -9.20 13.71
CA LEU A 212 -1.69 -8.46 13.67
C LEU A 212 -0.67 -9.07 14.64
N PRO A 213 0.62 -9.11 14.28
CA PRO A 213 1.68 -9.45 15.22
C PRO A 213 1.80 -8.36 16.31
N SER A 214 2.43 -8.72 17.42
CA SER A 214 2.95 -7.73 18.36
C SER A 214 4.12 -6.95 17.76
N LYS A 215 4.45 -5.79 18.34
CA LYS A 215 5.62 -4.99 17.97
C LYS A 215 6.89 -5.84 18.05
N ALA A 216 7.08 -6.58 19.14
CA ALA A 216 8.23 -7.47 19.31
C ALA A 216 8.28 -8.61 18.26
N GLN A 217 7.13 -9.14 17.82
CA GLN A 217 7.08 -10.11 16.73
C GLN A 217 7.44 -9.48 15.38
N LEU A 218 6.95 -8.27 15.11
CA LEU A 218 7.32 -7.51 13.90
C LEU A 218 8.83 -7.26 13.85
N LEU A 219 9.42 -6.74 14.92
CA LEU A 219 10.85 -6.45 14.99
C LEU A 219 11.70 -7.70 14.77
N ARG A 220 11.31 -8.85 15.35
CA ARG A 220 11.96 -10.13 15.08
C ARG A 220 11.88 -10.56 13.61
N LYS A 221 10.72 -10.39 12.96
CA LYS A 221 10.58 -10.69 11.52
C LYS A 221 11.43 -9.77 10.65
N LEU A 222 11.62 -8.53 11.07
CA LEU A 222 12.48 -7.56 10.40
C LEU A 222 13.96 -7.77 10.71
N ASN A 223 14.28 -8.64 11.68
CA ASN A 223 15.62 -8.88 12.22
C ASN A 223 16.29 -7.58 12.71
N GLU A 224 15.52 -6.77 13.44
CA GLU A 224 15.96 -5.48 13.99
C GLU A 224 15.63 -5.38 15.49
N ASP A 225 16.40 -4.56 16.21
CA ASP A 225 16.10 -4.17 17.59
C ASP A 225 15.29 -2.86 17.62
N GLU A 226 14.89 -2.40 18.82
CA GLU A 226 14.08 -1.18 18.92
C GLU A 226 14.82 0.07 18.45
N ALA A 227 16.14 0.15 18.66
CA ALA A 227 16.94 1.32 18.30
C ALA A 227 17.14 1.40 16.79
N SER A 228 17.56 0.30 16.15
CA SER A 228 17.74 0.24 14.70
C SER A 228 16.41 0.41 13.97
N ALA A 229 15.34 -0.25 14.42
CA ALA A 229 14.02 -0.09 13.84
C ALA A 229 13.51 1.35 13.97
N ARG A 230 13.75 2.03 15.10
CA ARG A 230 13.40 3.44 15.26
C ARG A 230 14.10 4.30 14.22
N THR A 231 15.41 4.13 14.03
CA THR A 231 16.18 4.87 13.02
C THR A 231 15.67 4.61 11.61
N TYR A 232 15.38 3.36 11.24
CA TYR A 232 14.87 3.03 9.92
C TYR A 232 13.45 3.56 9.67
N MET A 233 12.56 3.48 10.67
CA MET A 233 11.22 4.05 10.60
C MET A 233 11.26 5.57 10.40
N GLN A 234 12.10 6.28 11.17
CA GLN A 234 12.29 7.73 11.02
C GLN A 234 12.82 8.09 9.64
N THR A 235 13.81 7.34 9.15
CA THR A 235 14.37 7.51 7.81
C THR A 235 13.27 7.38 6.75
N TYR A 236 12.47 6.31 6.82
CA TYR A 236 11.37 6.11 5.88
C TYR A 236 10.36 7.27 5.93
N ILE A 237 9.98 7.74 7.12
CA ILE A 237 9.02 8.85 7.27
C ILE A 237 9.52 10.12 6.60
N ILE A 238 10.79 10.47 6.82
CA ILE A 238 11.44 11.66 6.25
C ILE A 238 11.50 11.54 4.73
N CYS A 239 12.02 10.41 4.24
CA CYS A 239 12.30 10.24 2.83
C CYS A 239 11.00 10.04 1.99
N SER A 240 10.01 9.32 2.49
CA SER A 240 8.76 9.06 1.74
C SER A 240 7.87 10.29 1.58
N GLY A 241 7.94 11.27 2.50
CA GLY A 241 7.11 12.48 2.47
C GLY A 241 7.22 13.27 1.17
N PRO A 242 8.42 13.70 0.74
CA PRO A 242 8.62 14.39 -0.53
C PRO A 242 8.15 13.59 -1.76
N VAL A 243 8.34 12.26 -1.77
CA VAL A 243 7.89 11.39 -2.87
C VAL A 243 6.36 11.36 -2.96
N ILE A 244 5.68 11.17 -1.82
CA ILE A 244 4.22 11.18 -1.70
C ILE A 244 3.66 12.52 -2.19
N ASN A 245 4.21 13.64 -1.71
CA ASN A 245 3.76 14.98 -2.09
C ASN A 245 4.00 15.26 -3.57
N SER A 246 5.16 14.86 -4.11
CA SER A 246 5.47 15.05 -5.54
C SER A 246 4.47 14.34 -6.44
N ILE A 247 4.00 13.14 -6.04
CA ILE A 247 2.95 12.43 -6.76
C ILE A 247 1.60 13.14 -6.59
N GLU A 248 1.23 13.62 -5.40
CA GLU A 248 -0.01 14.40 -5.21
C GLU A 248 -0.04 15.63 -6.10
N ASP A 249 1.04 16.41 -6.12
CA ASP A 249 1.19 17.61 -6.93
C ASP A 249 1.08 17.27 -8.43
N LEU A 250 1.66 16.14 -8.84
CA LEU A 250 1.59 15.66 -10.23
C LEU A 250 0.13 15.48 -10.72
N PHE A 251 -0.75 14.92 -9.87
CA PHE A 251 -2.17 14.75 -10.17
C PHE A 251 -2.96 16.06 -10.03
N ASN A 252 -2.66 16.86 -9.00
CA ASN A 252 -3.39 18.08 -8.68
C ASN A 252 -3.14 19.21 -9.69
N VAL A 253 -1.89 19.40 -10.14
CA VAL A 253 -1.54 20.39 -11.19
C VAL A 253 -2.29 20.11 -12.50
N ARG A 254 -2.63 18.84 -12.76
CA ARG A 254 -3.40 18.37 -13.91
C ARG A 254 -4.91 18.30 -13.65
N GLN A 255 -5.38 18.75 -12.49
CA GLN A 255 -6.79 18.75 -12.08
C GLN A 255 -7.43 17.35 -12.10
N LEU A 256 -6.64 16.28 -11.93
CA LEU A 256 -7.14 14.91 -11.95
C LEU A 256 -7.77 14.50 -10.62
N GLY A 257 -7.35 15.16 -9.53
CA GLY A 257 -7.72 14.83 -8.15
C GLY A 257 -7.13 13.49 -7.68
N ILE A 258 -7.17 13.27 -6.36
CA ILE A 258 -6.56 12.10 -5.70
C ILE A 258 -7.53 11.28 -4.85
N ASP A 259 -8.82 11.63 -4.84
CA ASP A 259 -9.81 11.04 -3.92
C ASP A 259 -10.60 9.84 -4.47
N TRP A 260 -10.25 9.36 -5.67
CA TRP A 260 -10.99 8.33 -6.41
C TRP A 260 -10.37 6.92 -6.37
#